data_AF-A0A1H8ZLI2-F1
#
_entry.id   AF-A0A1H8ZLI2-F1
#
_cell.length_a   1.000
_cell.length_b   1.000
_cell.length_c   1.000
_cell.angle_alpha   90.00
_cell.angle_beta   90.00
_cell.angle_gamma   90.00
#
_symmetry.space_group_name_H-M   'P 1'
#
loop_
_entity.id
_entity.type
_entity.pdbx_description
1 polymer ?
#
loop_
_entity_poly.entity_id
_entity_poly.type
_entity_poly.pdbx_seq_one_letter_code
_entity_poly.pdbx_strand_id
1 'polypeptide(L)'
;MNTPEIPAPVRELLAAVLEAIDLPYPATIGDSERYREILERRAMHTAITLRNVLHDRPLMDVAWDTEYLRERLAEHPPTGYRHTGGEGR
;
A
#
# COMPACT_ATOMS: atom_id res chain seq x y z
N MET A 1 23.21 -13.49 -18.39
CA MET A 1 22.63 -13.34 -17.03
C MET A 1 21.18 -13.78 -17.12
N ASN A 2 20.78 -14.84 -16.41
CA ASN A 2 19.36 -15.16 -16.25
C ASN A 2 18.82 -14.20 -15.19
N THR A 3 17.94 -13.29 -15.60
CA THR A 3 17.19 -12.47 -14.65
C THR A 3 16.24 -13.41 -13.90
N PRO A 4 16.32 -13.51 -12.56
CA PRO A 4 15.36 -14.33 -11.83
C PRO A 4 13.96 -13.75 -12.05
N GLU A 5 13.04 -14.59 -12.52
CA GLU A 5 11.65 -14.21 -12.75
C GLU A 5 10.91 -14.21 -11.41
N ILE A 6 10.32 -13.06 -11.06
CA ILE A 6 9.47 -12.94 -9.87
C ILE A 6 8.15 -13.63 -10.18
N PRO A 7 7.71 -14.63 -9.37
CA PRO A 7 6.40 -15.25 -9.54
C PRO A 7 5.28 -14.21 -9.56
N ALA A 8 4.31 -14.37 -10.46
CA ALA A 8 3.24 -13.38 -10.64
C ALA A 8 2.52 -12.99 -9.33
N PRO A 9 2.13 -13.92 -8.43
CA PRO A 9 1.48 -13.55 -7.17
C PRO A 9 2.38 -12.67 -6.27
N VAL A 10 3.69 -12.91 -6.27
CA VAL A 10 4.65 -12.11 -5.49
C VAL A 10 4.79 -10.72 -6.10
N ARG A 11 4.82 -10.61 -7.43
CA ARG A 11 4.85 -9.33 -8.13
C ARG A 11 3.62 -8.48 -7.81
N GLU A 12 2.44 -9.08 -7.83
CA GLU A 12 1.17 -8.40 -7.52
C GLU A 12 1.11 -7.94 -6.07
N LEU A 13 1.55 -8.78 -5.12
CA LEU A 13 1.68 -8.38 -3.72
C LEU A 13 2.63 -7.19 -3.56
N LEU A 14 3.83 -7.25 -4.17
CA LEU A 14 4.80 -6.16 -4.11
C LEU A 14 4.27 -4.86 -4.74
N ALA A 15 3.49 -4.96 -5.81
CA ALA A 15 2.83 -3.80 -6.41
C ALA A 15 1.80 -3.17 -5.45
N ALA A 16 0.99 -3.98 -4.77
CA ALA A 16 0.04 -3.48 -3.77
C ALA A 16 0.76 -2.87 -2.54
N VAL A 17 1.87 -3.46 -2.10
CA VAL A 17 2.72 -2.89 -1.04
C VAL A 17 3.28 -1.53 -1.47
N LEU A 18 3.77 -1.41 -2.70
CA LEU A 18 4.29 -0.14 -3.21
C LEU A 18 3.18 0.92 -3.26
N GLU A 19 2.00 0.57 -3.78
CA GLU A 19 0.84 1.45 -3.80
C GLU A 19 0.46 1.93 -2.39
N ALA A 20 0.60 1.08 -1.37
CA ALA A 20 0.26 1.42 0.00
C ALA A 20 1.17 2.51 0.60
N ILE A 21 2.45 2.54 0.22
CA ILE A 21 3.48 3.38 0.86
C ILE A 21 3.99 4.53 -0.02
N ASP A 22 3.90 4.43 -1.34
CA ASP A 22 4.38 5.42 -2.30
C ASP A 22 3.33 6.51 -2.53
N LEU A 23 3.05 7.27 -1.46
CA LEU A 23 2.09 8.36 -1.50
C LEU A 23 2.74 9.64 -2.01
N PRO A 24 2.00 10.48 -2.77
CA PRO A 24 2.46 11.81 -3.15
C PRO A 24 2.88 12.65 -1.93
N TYR A 25 4.01 13.36 -2.03
CA TYR A 25 4.51 14.15 -0.90
C TYR A 25 3.61 15.37 -0.62
N PRO A 26 3.27 15.68 0.64
CA PRO A 26 2.38 16.80 0.96
C PRO A 26 3.01 18.14 0.55
N ALA A 27 2.17 19.05 0.03
CA ALA A 27 2.60 20.37 -0.44
C ALA A 27 2.88 21.34 0.71
N THR A 28 2.22 21.18 1.86
CA THR A 28 2.36 22.06 3.01
C THR A 28 2.45 21.30 4.34
N ILE A 29 2.82 22.02 5.41
CA ILE A 29 2.76 21.50 6.78
C ILE A 29 1.32 21.14 7.17
N GLY A 30 0.32 21.94 6.76
CA GLY A 30 -1.09 21.65 7.00
C GLY A 30 -1.58 20.37 6.31
N ASP A 31 -1.03 20.05 5.14
CA ASP A 31 -1.30 18.79 4.42
C ASP A 31 -0.59 17.58 5.06
N SER A 32 0.45 17.83 5.88
CA SER A 32 1.28 16.78 6.46
C SER A 32 0.55 15.94 7.51
N GLU A 33 -0.40 16.52 8.24
CA GLU A 33 -1.22 15.77 9.21
C GLU A 33 -2.08 14.75 8.48
N ARG A 34 -2.82 15.19 7.45
CA ARG A 34 -3.68 14.31 6.67
C ARG A 34 -2.90 13.27 5.87
N TYR A 35 -1.75 13.65 5.30
CA TYR A 35 -0.81 12.70 4.68
C TYR A 35 -0.39 11.61 5.68
N ARG A 36 -0.01 11.97 6.91
CA ARG A 36 0.41 11.01 7.94
C ARG A 36 -0.71 10.08 8.34
N GLU A 37 -1.92 10.58 8.55
CA GLU A 37 -3.08 9.73 8.87
C GLU A 37 -3.35 8.67 7.80
N ILE A 38 -3.27 9.06 6.52
CA ILE A 38 -3.51 8.14 5.41
C ILE A 38 -2.36 7.12 5.33
N LEU A 39 -1.11 7.58 5.41
CA LEU A 39 0.06 6.70 5.36
C LEU A 39 0.05 5.69 6.52
N GLU A 40 -0.29 6.13 7.73
CA GLU A 40 -0.38 5.26 8.90
C GLU A 40 -1.42 4.15 8.71
N ARG A 41 -2.62 4.49 8.22
CA ARG A 41 -3.67 3.49 7.94
C ARG A 41 -3.25 2.51 6.85
N ARG A 42 -2.68 2.99 5.74
CA ARG A 42 -2.22 2.13 4.64
C ARG A 42 -1.05 1.24 5.07
N ALA A 43 -0.11 1.76 5.86
CA ALA A 43 1.00 1.01 6.43
C ALA A 43 0.53 -0.07 7.42
N MET A 44 -0.48 0.22 8.24
CA MET A 44 -1.10 -0.75 9.15
C MET A 44 -1.69 -1.94 8.38
N HIS A 45 -2.50 -1.70 7.34
CA HIS A 45 -3.08 -2.78 6.52
C HIS A 45 -1.99 -3.60 5.82
N THR A 46 -0.97 -2.92 5.29
CA THR A 46 0.20 -3.58 4.68
C THR A 46 0.90 -4.51 5.68
N ALA A 47 1.13 -4.05 6.91
CA ALA A 47 1.76 -4.86 7.95
C ALA A 47 0.93 -6.07 8.34
N ILE A 48 -0.41 -5.95 8.38
CA ILE A 48 -1.32 -7.07 8.64
C ILE A 48 -1.23 -8.11 7.51
N THR A 49 -1.35 -7.68 6.26
CA THR A 49 -1.24 -8.56 5.08
C THR A 49 0.10 -9.29 5.05
N LEU A 50 1.22 -8.58 5.24
CA LEU A 50 2.54 -9.19 5.22
C LEU A 50 2.74 -10.20 6.36
N ARG A 51 2.17 -9.96 7.55
CA ARG A 51 2.21 -10.92 8.65
C ARG A 51 1.45 -12.21 8.30
N ASN A 52 0.31 -12.12 7.62
CA ASN A 52 -0.42 -13.30 7.17
C ASN A 52 0.36 -14.09 6.12
N VAL A 53 0.89 -13.41 5.10
CA VAL A 53 1.67 -14.03 4.01
C VAL A 53 2.93 -14.72 4.53
N LEU A 54 3.61 -14.09 5.50
CA LEU A 54 4.85 -14.62 6.08
C LEU A 54 4.63 -15.65 7.20
N HIS A 55 3.37 -15.93 7.56
CA HIS A 55 3.06 -16.91 8.59
C HIS A 55 3.35 -18.34 8.09
N ASP A 56 3.91 -19.21 8.94
CA ASP A 56 4.23 -20.61 8.57
C ASP A 56 3.01 -21.44 8.17
N ARG A 57 1.81 -20.99 8.57
CA ARG A 57 0.52 -21.56 8.18
C ARG A 57 -0.42 -20.43 7.79
N PRO A 58 -0.28 -19.87 6.58
CA PRO A 58 -1.12 -18.76 6.17
C PRO A 58 -2.57 -19.25 6.09
N LEU A 59 -3.51 -18.41 6.54
CA LEU A 59 -4.94 -18.75 6.51
C LEU A 59 -5.48 -18.78 5.07
N MET A 60 -4.88 -17.96 4.20
CA MET A 60 -5.28 -17.72 2.82
C MET A 60 -4.04 -17.74 1.91
N ASP A 61 -4.26 -17.79 0.59
CA ASP A 61 -3.15 -17.68 -0.35
C ASP A 61 -2.74 -16.21 -0.60
N VAL A 62 -1.57 -16.03 -1.21
CA VAL A 62 -1.00 -14.70 -1.51
C VAL A 62 -1.91 -13.87 -2.41
N ALA A 63 -2.65 -14.50 -3.32
CA ALA A 63 -3.55 -13.78 -4.22
C ALA A 63 -4.72 -13.19 -3.43
N TRP A 64 -5.27 -13.94 -2.48
CA TRP A 64 -6.34 -13.45 -1.63
C TRP A 64 -5.85 -12.36 -0.66
N ASP A 65 -4.70 -12.55 -0.01
CA ASP A 65 -4.09 -11.51 0.84
C ASP A 65 -3.81 -10.21 0.05
N THR A 66 -3.45 -10.32 -1.23
CA THR A 66 -3.23 -9.17 -2.12
C THR A 66 -4.53 -8.42 -2.42
N GLU A 67 -5.60 -9.14 -2.76
CA GLU A 67 -6.89 -8.51 -3.04
C GLU A 67 -7.49 -7.87 -1.77
N TYR A 68 -7.37 -8.54 -0.63
CA TYR A 68 -7.72 -7.96 0.67
C TYR A 68 -6.98 -6.63 0.91
N LEU A 69 -5.68 -6.57 0.63
CA LEU A 69 -4.93 -5.31 0.75
C LEU A 69 -5.50 -4.24 -0.18
N ARG A 70 -5.77 -4.55 -1.45
CA ARG A 70 -6.35 -3.61 -2.41
C ARG A 70 -7.70 -3.05 -1.95
N GLU A 71 -8.58 -3.90 -1.43
CA GLU A 71 -9.85 -3.46 -0.83
C GLU A 71 -9.62 -2.46 0.32
N ARG A 72 -8.68 -2.75 1.23
CA ARG A 72 -8.33 -1.84 2.33
C ARG A 72 -7.71 -0.53 1.83
N LEU A 73 -6.92 -0.55 0.76
CA LEU A 73 -6.35 0.65 0.14
C LEU A 73 -7.42 1.52 -0.52
N ALA A 74 -8.45 0.92 -1.12
CA ALA A 74 -9.58 1.63 -1.70
C ALA A 74 -10.40 2.41 -0.64
N GLU A 75 -10.48 1.91 0.59
CA GLU A 75 -11.09 2.61 1.74
C GLU A 75 -10.26 3.81 2.24
N HIS A 76 -8.98 3.89 1.85
CA HIS A 76 -8.04 4.91 2.29
C HIS A 76 -7.30 5.53 1.09
N PRO A 77 -8.01 6.22 0.18
CA PRO A 77 -7.42 6.71 -1.06
C PRO A 77 -6.23 7.66 -0.77
N PRO A 78 -5.20 7.71 -1.64
CA PRO A 78 -4.02 8.56 -1.48
C PRO A 78 -4.32 10.03 -1.83
N THR A 79 -5.47 10.53 -1.39
CA THR A 79 -6.04 11.83 -1.75
C THR A 79 -6.63 12.50 -0.50
N GLY A 80 -7.12 13.74 -0.64
CA GLY A 80 -7.67 14.51 0.48
C GLY A 80 -6.66 15.41 1.20
N TYR A 81 -5.48 15.60 0.60
CA TYR A 81 -4.49 16.62 0.96
C TYR A 81 -3.85 17.17 -0.32
N ARG A 82 -3.30 18.38 -0.29
CA ARG A 82 -2.54 18.91 -1.43
C ARG A 82 -1.18 18.25 -1.45
N HIS A 83 -0.73 17.80 -2.62
CA HIS A 83 0.59 17.22 -2.81
C HIS A 83 1.39 17.99 -3.85
N THR A 84 2.71 17.87 -3.83
CA THR A 84 3.56 18.50 -4.85
C THR A 84 3.24 17.86 -6.22
N GLY A 85 2.90 18.68 -7.23
CA GLY A 85 2.59 18.23 -8.59
C GLY A 85 1.11 18.09 -8.97
N GLY A 86 0.15 18.45 -8.11
CA GLY A 86 -1.28 18.51 -8.46
C GLY A 86 -2.10 19.38 -7.51
N GLU A 87 -3.05 20.15 -8.04
CA GLU A 87 -3.94 21.00 -7.26
C GLU A 87 -4.90 20.13 -6.43
N GLY A 88 -4.72 20.11 -5.10
CA GLY A 88 -5.71 19.52 -4.21
C GLY A 88 -7.02 20.32 -4.30
N ARG A 89 -8.06 19.65 -4.80
CA ARG A 89 -9.44 20.14 -4.81
C ARG A 89 -10.16 19.70 -3.56
#